data_AF-A0AAU4T2V7-F1
#
_entry.id   AF-A0AAU4T2V7-F1
#
_cell.length_a   1.000
_cell.length_b   1.000
_cell.length_c   1.000
_cell.angle_alpha   90.00
_cell.angle_beta   90.00
_cell.angle_gamma   90.00
#
_symmetry.space_group_name_H-M   'P 1'
#
loop_
_entity.id
_entity.type
_entity.pdbx_description
1 polymer ?
#
loop_
_entity_poly.entity_id
_entity_poly.type
_entity_poly.pdbx_seq_one_letter_code
_entity_poly.pdbx_strand_id
1 'polypeptide(L)'
;MKIDLTDTTASKINKALVQGRRAIGTPAVGMVLTLVIVTDEENAYDALKAASDASREHPSRTLVVIKRVSRSPRDRTTSRLDAEVRVGADAGTGETVVLRLYGEVVDHAQSVVLPLLLPDAPVVAWWPVNAPLDPAKDPLGALAQRRVTDTYAAEQPVRELGARADAYTPGDTDLSWTRITPWRSMLAAALDQVTCEVTAVEVEGEEFNPSCELLAMWLADRLDVPVKRSLSSGPGLTSVRMATSSGPIVLDRADGSLATLSIQGQPDRAVALNRRDTAELIAEELRRLDPDDTYASALRFGVERLGSGGFKSGSLVGGSAGGWAEGSEGGASGGSAAPAVGSRAAAFRAGVSGAAESASSADSAAGASEAGTSVTSGSAARALEAGPSGTGASETGASGSGDSDAGASATEAPAEASAQEPAKEADKAAPATPADLAKRVASK
;
A
#
# COMPACT_ATOMS: atom_id res chain seq x y z
N MET A 1 8.59 -1.66 -25.63
CA MET A 1 10.03 -1.96 -25.75
C MET A 1 10.58 -2.31 -24.38
N LYS A 2 11.42 -3.36 -24.31
CA LYS A 2 12.15 -3.79 -23.11
C LYS A 2 13.67 -3.71 -23.35
N ILE A 3 14.41 -3.19 -22.38
CA ILE A 3 15.88 -3.08 -22.41
C ILE A 3 16.43 -3.66 -21.10
N ASP A 4 17.13 -4.79 -21.20
CA ASP A 4 17.78 -5.42 -20.06
C ASP A 4 19.22 -4.90 -19.89
N LEU A 5 19.60 -4.58 -18.66
CA LEU A 5 20.90 -4.05 -18.27
C LEU A 5 21.45 -4.87 -17.11
N THR A 6 22.49 -5.65 -17.36
CA THR A 6 23.21 -6.42 -16.32
C THR A 6 24.40 -5.61 -15.80
N ASP A 7 24.67 -5.70 -14.50
CA ASP A 7 25.80 -5.04 -13.83
C ASP A 7 25.95 -3.55 -14.25
N THR A 8 24.89 -2.80 -13.94
CA THR A 8 24.65 -1.47 -14.47
C THR A 8 24.75 -0.38 -13.39
N THR A 9 24.56 0.87 -13.82
CA THR A 9 24.52 2.05 -12.94
C THR A 9 23.27 2.87 -13.23
N ALA A 10 22.83 3.69 -12.27
CA ALA A 10 21.69 4.57 -12.47
C ALA A 10 21.85 5.51 -13.68
N SER A 11 23.08 5.94 -13.99
CA SER A 11 23.37 6.75 -15.19
C SER A 11 23.08 5.99 -16.50
N LYS A 12 23.50 4.71 -16.58
CA LYS A 12 23.20 3.85 -17.74
C LYS A 12 21.70 3.58 -17.88
N ILE A 13 20.99 3.42 -16.77
CA ILE A 13 19.52 3.24 -16.74
C ILE A 13 18.83 4.50 -17.27
N ASN A 14 19.21 5.69 -16.81
CA ASN A 14 18.69 6.96 -17.33
C ASN A 14 18.94 7.11 -18.84
N LYS A 15 20.13 6.72 -19.31
CA LYS A 15 20.44 6.71 -20.74
C LYS A 15 19.52 5.77 -21.51
N ALA A 16 19.23 4.59 -20.98
CA ALA A 16 18.31 3.63 -21.59
C ALA A 16 16.86 4.16 -21.62
N LEU A 17 16.38 4.85 -20.58
CA LEU A 17 15.07 5.51 -20.58
C LEU A 17 14.98 6.56 -21.70
N VAL A 18 15.99 7.43 -21.81
CA VAL A 18 16.04 8.46 -22.87
C VAL A 18 16.09 7.82 -24.26
N GLN A 19 16.86 6.76 -24.44
CA GLN A 19 16.92 6.01 -25.70
C GLN A 19 15.56 5.37 -26.03
N GLY A 20 14.90 4.74 -25.05
CA GLY A 20 13.58 4.12 -25.20
C GLY A 20 12.52 5.12 -25.66
N ARG A 21 12.46 6.30 -25.03
CA ARG A 21 11.54 7.38 -25.46
C ARG A 21 11.77 7.82 -26.90
N ARG A 22 13.03 8.04 -27.28
CA ARG A 22 13.40 8.43 -28.65
C ARG A 22 12.98 7.38 -29.67
N ALA A 23 13.16 6.10 -29.35
CA ALA A 23 12.80 5.00 -30.25
C ALA A 23 11.28 4.87 -30.45
N ILE A 24 10.48 5.23 -29.44
CA ILE A 24 9.00 5.20 -29.52
C ILE A 24 8.43 6.47 -30.18
N GLY A 25 9.24 7.53 -30.31
CA GLY A 25 8.82 8.79 -30.93
C GLY A 25 7.95 9.66 -30.03
N THR A 26 7.91 9.38 -28.72
CA THR A 26 7.17 10.18 -27.74
C THR A 26 8.15 10.95 -26.84
N PRO A 27 8.36 12.26 -27.06
CA PRO A 27 9.37 13.03 -26.33
C PRO A 27 8.95 13.40 -24.89
N ALA A 28 7.65 13.41 -24.58
CA ALA A 28 7.13 13.76 -23.26
C ALA A 28 6.04 12.77 -22.84
N VAL A 29 6.25 12.07 -21.72
CA VAL A 29 5.22 11.30 -21.04
C VAL A 29 4.67 12.22 -19.96
N GLY A 30 3.37 12.53 -19.99
CA GLY A 30 2.68 13.35 -18.99
C GLY A 30 2.51 12.63 -17.66
N MET A 31 3.62 12.23 -17.04
CA MET A 31 3.64 11.53 -15.75
C MET A 31 3.35 12.54 -14.64
N VAL A 32 2.48 12.15 -13.72
CA VAL A 32 2.05 12.99 -12.60
C VAL A 32 2.78 12.67 -11.29
N LEU A 33 3.47 11.52 -11.22
CA LEU A 33 4.23 11.10 -10.04
C LEU A 33 5.31 10.05 -10.37
N THR A 34 6.21 9.82 -9.42
CA THR A 34 7.09 8.64 -9.38
C THR A 34 6.60 7.68 -8.30
N LEU A 35 6.23 6.45 -8.67
CA LEU A 35 5.86 5.39 -7.74
C LEU A 35 7.06 4.46 -7.51
N VAL A 36 7.61 4.47 -6.31
CA VAL A 36 8.70 3.60 -5.88
C VAL A 36 8.10 2.41 -5.12
N ILE A 37 8.20 1.21 -5.70
CA ILE A 37 7.71 -0.03 -5.10
C ILE A 37 8.89 -0.76 -4.49
N VAL A 38 8.85 -1.07 -3.20
CA VAL A 38 9.95 -1.74 -2.50
C VAL A 38 9.50 -3.13 -2.05
N THR A 39 10.10 -4.17 -2.62
CA THR A 39 9.61 -5.55 -2.45
C THR A 39 10.74 -6.58 -2.61
N ASP A 40 10.44 -7.85 -2.35
CA ASP A 40 11.25 -8.99 -2.75
C ASP A 40 10.87 -9.52 -4.15
N GLU A 41 11.60 -10.53 -4.64
CA GLU A 41 11.36 -11.10 -5.98
C GLU A 41 10.05 -11.90 -6.06
N GLU A 42 9.58 -12.44 -4.94
CA GLU A 42 8.36 -13.27 -4.88
C GLU A 42 7.12 -12.41 -5.13
N ASN A 43 7.04 -11.24 -4.49
CA ASN A 43 5.90 -10.34 -4.54
C ASN A 43 6.00 -9.30 -5.69
N ALA A 44 7.13 -9.25 -6.40
CA ALA A 44 7.38 -8.24 -7.43
C ALA A 44 6.38 -8.30 -8.60
N TYR A 45 5.95 -9.50 -9.00
CA TYR A 45 5.01 -9.65 -10.11
C TYR A 45 3.65 -9.03 -9.79
N ASP A 46 3.07 -9.36 -8.63
CA ASP A 46 1.76 -8.88 -8.22
C ASP A 46 1.77 -7.37 -7.95
N ALA A 47 2.84 -6.87 -7.30
CA ALA A 47 3.00 -5.44 -7.06
C ALA A 47 3.13 -4.64 -8.38
N LEU A 48 3.88 -5.17 -9.36
CA LEU A 48 4.02 -4.54 -10.66
C LEU A 48 2.70 -4.56 -11.46
N LYS A 49 1.94 -5.66 -11.37
CA LYS A 49 0.62 -5.76 -11.98
C LYS A 49 -0.34 -4.71 -11.38
N ALA A 50 -0.42 -4.63 -10.06
CA ALA A 50 -1.26 -3.66 -9.37
C ALA A 50 -0.90 -2.22 -9.71
N ALA A 51 0.39 -1.89 -9.74
CA ALA A 51 0.87 -0.57 -10.14
C ALA A 51 0.57 -0.25 -11.61
N SER A 52 0.72 -1.23 -12.51
CA SER A 52 0.36 -1.07 -13.92
C SER A 52 -1.13 -0.79 -14.08
N ASP A 53 -1.99 -1.43 -13.28
CA ASP A 53 -3.42 -1.19 -13.34
C ASP A 53 -3.80 0.20 -12.79
N ALA A 54 -3.21 0.59 -11.65
CA ALA A 54 -3.39 1.93 -11.08
C ALA A 54 -2.85 3.07 -11.96
N SER A 55 -1.82 2.78 -12.77
CA SER A 55 -1.24 3.77 -13.70
C SER A 55 -2.22 4.26 -14.77
N ARG A 56 -3.32 3.53 -15.01
CA ARG A 56 -4.39 3.99 -15.93
C ARG A 56 -5.08 5.26 -15.43
N GLU A 57 -5.26 5.36 -14.11
CA GLU A 57 -5.80 6.57 -13.47
C GLU A 57 -4.69 7.58 -13.16
N HIS A 58 -3.49 7.10 -12.85
CA HIS A 58 -2.35 7.91 -12.40
C HIS A 58 -1.08 7.62 -13.23
N PRO A 59 -0.94 8.20 -14.44
CA PRO A 59 0.24 8.01 -15.28
C PRO A 59 1.52 8.35 -14.52
N SER A 60 2.43 7.38 -14.35
CA SER A 60 3.55 7.50 -13.43
C SER A 60 4.82 6.84 -13.95
N ARG A 61 5.98 7.29 -13.43
CA ARG A 61 7.21 6.50 -13.51
C ARG A 61 7.20 5.49 -12.38
N THR A 62 7.15 4.20 -12.72
CA THR A 62 7.22 3.13 -11.73
C THR A 62 8.66 2.64 -11.58
N LEU A 63 9.22 2.72 -10.38
CA LEU A 63 10.52 2.18 -10.02
C LEU A 63 10.33 1.02 -9.06
N VAL A 64 10.50 -0.21 -9.52
CA VAL A 64 10.38 -1.42 -8.68
C VAL A 64 11.75 -1.77 -8.13
N VAL A 65 11.96 -1.58 -6.85
CA VAL A 65 13.18 -1.90 -6.11
C VAL A 65 13.04 -3.29 -5.50
N ILE A 66 13.63 -4.28 -6.14
CA ILE A 66 13.69 -5.65 -5.66
C ILE A 66 14.96 -5.85 -4.84
N LYS A 67 14.81 -5.96 -3.52
CA LYS A 67 15.90 -6.24 -2.58
C LYS A 67 16.15 -7.76 -2.54
N ARG A 68 17.20 -8.24 -3.20
CA ARG A 68 17.55 -9.68 -3.14
C ARG A 68 18.32 -9.97 -1.86
N VAL A 69 17.72 -10.74 -0.96
CA VAL A 69 18.44 -11.26 0.21
C VAL A 69 19.43 -12.33 -0.25
N SER A 70 20.73 -12.08 -0.08
CA SER A 70 21.78 -13.05 -0.41
C SER A 70 21.68 -14.28 0.49
N ARG A 71 21.52 -15.45 -0.14
CA ARG A 71 21.40 -16.75 0.54
C ARG A 71 22.73 -17.35 1.00
N SER A 72 23.85 -16.84 0.49
CA SER A 72 25.19 -17.28 0.90
C SER A 72 26.08 -16.10 1.31
N PRO A 73 27.06 -16.28 2.23
CA PRO A 73 28.02 -15.24 2.57
C PRO A 73 28.85 -14.74 1.38
N ARG A 74 29.10 -15.59 0.37
CA ARG A 74 29.84 -15.21 -0.84
C ARG A 74 29.01 -14.23 -1.70
N ASP A 75 27.71 -14.49 -1.85
CA ASP A 75 26.81 -13.63 -2.63
C ASP A 75 26.52 -12.28 -1.93
N ARG A 76 26.91 -12.10 -0.66
CA ARG A 76 26.86 -10.80 0.02
C ARG A 76 27.97 -9.86 -0.43
N THR A 77 29.11 -10.41 -0.90
CA THR A 77 30.29 -9.62 -1.28
C THR A 77 30.24 -9.11 -2.72
N THR A 78 29.37 -9.68 -3.56
CA THR A 78 29.20 -9.25 -4.95
C THR A 78 28.09 -8.21 -5.04
N SER A 79 28.47 -6.94 -4.84
CA SER A 79 27.61 -5.79 -5.07
C SER A 79 27.35 -5.61 -6.56
N ARG A 80 26.08 -5.76 -6.97
CA ARG A 80 25.67 -5.55 -8.37
C ARG A 80 24.25 -4.99 -8.44
N LEU A 81 23.98 -4.29 -9.53
CA LEU A 81 22.67 -3.78 -9.89
C LEU A 81 22.31 -4.30 -11.27
N ASP A 82 21.20 -5.02 -11.37
CA ASP A 82 20.59 -5.34 -12.67
C ASP A 82 19.33 -4.49 -12.83
N ALA A 83 19.03 -4.07 -14.05
CA ALA A 83 17.84 -3.28 -14.34
C ALA A 83 17.15 -3.75 -15.62
N GLU A 84 15.84 -3.66 -15.62
CA GLU A 84 15.00 -3.86 -16.80
C GLU A 84 14.19 -2.59 -17.01
N VAL A 85 14.42 -1.93 -18.14
CA VAL A 85 13.70 -0.71 -18.53
C VAL A 85 12.62 -1.09 -19.53
N ARG A 86 11.36 -0.79 -19.17
CA ARG A 86 10.19 -0.95 -20.03
C ARG A 86 9.67 0.43 -20.42
N VAL A 87 9.40 0.63 -21.71
CA VAL A 87 8.82 1.86 -22.25
C VAL A 87 7.77 1.52 -23.32
N GLY A 88 6.76 2.38 -23.47
CA GLY A 88 5.68 2.20 -24.44
C GLY A 88 4.71 1.11 -24.01
N ALA A 89 4.25 0.28 -24.96
CA ALA A 89 3.26 -0.78 -24.69
C ALA A 89 3.66 -1.74 -23.54
N ASP A 90 4.96 -1.97 -23.33
CA ASP A 90 5.47 -2.86 -22.27
C ASP A 90 5.48 -2.21 -20.87
N ALA A 91 5.22 -0.90 -20.77
CA ALA A 91 5.23 -0.12 -19.53
C ALA A 91 3.84 0.44 -19.16
N GLY A 92 2.79 0.04 -19.87
CA GLY A 92 1.46 0.61 -19.67
C GLY A 92 1.40 2.09 -20.07
N THR A 93 0.83 2.94 -19.21
CA THR A 93 0.65 4.38 -19.46
C THR A 93 1.87 5.23 -19.09
N GLY A 94 2.99 4.61 -18.69
CA GLY A 94 4.17 5.31 -18.18
C GLY A 94 5.52 4.68 -18.55
N GLU A 95 6.48 4.82 -17.65
CA GLU A 95 7.79 4.16 -17.73
C GLU A 95 7.95 3.25 -16.53
N THR A 96 8.44 2.03 -16.75
CA THR A 96 8.69 1.08 -15.67
C THR A 96 10.14 0.68 -15.66
N VAL A 97 10.81 0.82 -14.52
CA VAL A 97 12.16 0.33 -14.30
C VAL A 97 12.11 -0.70 -13.17
N VAL A 98 12.48 -1.94 -13.47
CA VAL A 98 12.63 -2.98 -12.46
C VAL A 98 14.12 -3.08 -12.09
N LEU A 99 14.45 -2.74 -10.86
CA LEU A 99 15.78 -2.73 -10.28
C LEU A 99 15.95 -3.96 -9.40
N ARG A 100 16.98 -4.77 -9.65
CA ARG A 100 17.35 -5.91 -8.80
C ARG A 100 18.69 -5.62 -8.15
N LEU A 101 18.66 -5.44 -6.84
CA LEU A 101 19.81 -5.04 -6.03
C LEU A 101 20.37 -6.27 -5.32
N TYR A 102 21.70 -6.40 -5.33
CA TYR A 102 22.41 -7.52 -4.70
C TYR A 102 23.59 -7.00 -3.89
N GLY A 103 23.98 -7.74 -2.85
CA GLY A 103 25.08 -7.36 -1.97
C GLY A 103 24.82 -6.04 -1.25
N GLU A 104 25.88 -5.27 -1.04
CA GLU A 104 25.84 -4.01 -0.28
C GLU A 104 25.00 -2.91 -0.96
N VAL A 105 24.70 -3.04 -2.26
CA VAL A 105 23.82 -2.10 -2.98
C VAL A 105 22.43 -2.06 -2.37
N VAL A 106 21.96 -3.16 -1.77
CA VAL A 106 20.65 -3.26 -1.12
C VAL A 106 20.50 -2.24 0.01
N ASP A 107 21.56 -1.98 0.76
CA ASP A 107 21.59 -1.03 1.89
C ASP A 107 21.70 0.44 1.44
N HIS A 108 21.94 0.65 0.14
CA HIS A 108 22.09 1.96 -0.49
C HIS A 108 21.12 2.17 -1.66
N ALA A 109 19.95 1.53 -1.61
CA ALA A 109 18.94 1.59 -2.66
C ALA A 109 18.50 3.02 -3.03
N GLN A 110 18.43 3.92 -2.04
CA GLN A 110 18.12 5.34 -2.22
C GLN A 110 19.07 6.05 -3.18
N SER A 111 20.36 5.69 -3.18
CA SER A 111 21.37 6.28 -4.07
C SER A 111 21.17 5.85 -5.53
N VAL A 112 20.57 4.68 -5.75
CA VAL A 112 20.19 4.19 -7.08
C VAL A 112 18.90 4.87 -7.56
N VAL A 113 17.92 5.03 -6.66
CA VAL A 113 16.59 5.56 -6.98
C VAL A 113 16.60 7.07 -7.20
N LEU A 114 17.31 7.84 -6.37
CA LEU A 114 17.35 9.31 -6.41
C LEU A 114 17.57 9.90 -7.82
N PRO A 115 18.60 9.49 -8.60
CA PRO A 115 18.80 10.02 -9.95
C PRO A 115 17.76 9.57 -10.98
N LEU A 116 16.91 8.58 -10.67
CA LEU A 116 15.86 8.06 -11.56
C LEU A 116 14.49 8.72 -11.30
N LEU A 117 14.37 9.51 -10.24
CA LEU A 117 13.15 10.25 -9.90
C LEU A 117 12.82 11.28 -10.99
N LEU A 118 11.54 11.64 -11.09
CA LEU A 118 11.12 12.81 -11.85
C LEU A 118 11.41 14.08 -11.04
N PRO A 119 12.06 15.10 -11.62
CA PRO A 119 12.51 16.27 -10.86
C PRO A 119 11.38 17.11 -10.26
N ASP A 120 10.24 17.18 -10.94
CA ASP A 120 9.12 18.09 -10.57
C ASP A 120 7.83 17.32 -10.21
N ALA A 121 7.92 16.00 -10.00
CA ALA A 121 6.76 15.18 -9.68
C ALA A 121 6.89 14.59 -8.27
N PRO A 122 5.79 14.50 -7.50
CA PRO A 122 5.80 13.86 -6.21
C PRO A 122 6.22 12.39 -6.31
N VAL A 123 6.83 11.92 -5.24
CA VAL A 123 7.35 10.56 -5.04
C VAL A 123 6.47 9.87 -4.01
N VAL A 124 5.95 8.71 -4.38
CA VAL A 124 5.20 7.82 -3.52
C VAL A 124 6.02 6.56 -3.31
N ALA A 125 6.35 6.23 -2.06
CA ALA A 125 6.97 4.96 -1.72
C ALA A 125 5.91 3.97 -1.26
N TRP A 126 5.93 2.76 -1.77
CA TRP A 126 4.97 1.71 -1.44
C TRP A 126 5.68 0.39 -1.12
N TRP A 127 5.38 -0.16 0.06
CA TRP A 127 5.79 -1.49 0.48
C TRP A 127 4.56 -2.42 0.48
N PRO A 128 4.38 -3.28 -0.53
CA PRO A 128 3.31 -4.28 -0.55
C PRO A 128 3.48 -5.33 0.55
N VAL A 129 4.73 -5.61 0.93
CA VAL A 129 5.12 -6.55 1.98
C VAL A 129 6.37 -6.01 2.69
N ASN A 130 6.68 -6.53 3.88
CA ASN A 130 7.94 -6.26 4.58
C ASN A 130 8.25 -4.76 4.75
N ALA A 131 7.21 -3.97 5.07
CA ALA A 131 7.35 -2.54 5.28
C ALA A 131 8.22 -2.26 6.53
N PRO A 132 9.06 -1.22 6.51
CA PRO A 132 9.74 -0.75 7.71
C PRO A 132 8.72 -0.26 8.75
N LEU A 133 9.02 -0.46 10.05
CA LEU A 133 8.18 0.03 11.14
C LEU A 133 8.10 1.57 11.19
N ASP A 134 9.16 2.25 10.75
CA ASP A 134 9.22 3.70 10.58
C ASP A 134 9.53 4.02 9.11
N PRO A 135 8.49 4.14 8.26
CA PRO A 135 8.67 4.43 6.84
C PRO A 135 9.39 5.75 6.58
N ALA A 136 9.20 6.77 7.43
CA ALA A 136 9.83 8.06 7.24
C ALA A 136 11.35 8.03 7.46
N LYS A 137 11.84 7.15 8.35
CA LYS A 137 13.28 6.93 8.57
C LYS A 137 13.93 5.94 7.60
N ASP A 138 13.15 5.16 6.84
CA ASP A 138 13.72 4.32 5.78
C ASP A 138 14.36 5.20 4.69
N PRO A 139 15.58 4.88 4.20
CA PRO A 139 16.26 5.71 3.21
C PRO A 139 15.48 5.94 1.91
N LEU A 140 14.64 4.99 1.47
CA LEU A 140 13.76 5.18 0.31
C LEU A 140 12.51 5.95 0.70
N GLY A 141 11.98 5.74 1.90
CA GLY A 141 10.84 6.50 2.41
C GLY A 141 11.16 7.99 2.61
N ALA A 142 12.37 8.33 3.02
CA ALA A 142 12.83 9.71 3.14
C ALA A 142 12.81 10.50 1.80
N LEU A 143 12.80 9.80 0.65
CA LEU A 143 12.65 10.43 -0.67
C LEU A 143 11.19 10.74 -1.03
N ALA A 144 10.22 10.16 -0.30
CA ALA A 144 8.81 10.15 -0.66
C ALA A 144 7.98 11.11 0.20
N GLN A 145 7.08 11.85 -0.44
CA GLN A 145 6.08 12.66 0.29
C GLN A 145 4.95 11.78 0.84
N ARG A 146 4.55 10.74 0.10
CA ARG A 146 3.55 9.75 0.51
C ARG A 146 4.23 8.39 0.70
N ARG A 147 3.99 7.74 1.84
CA ARG A 147 4.57 6.44 2.20
C ARG A 147 3.44 5.47 2.53
N VAL A 148 3.23 4.51 1.65
CA VAL A 148 2.13 3.55 1.69
C VAL A 148 2.67 2.21 2.16
N THR A 149 2.05 1.64 3.17
CA THR A 149 2.37 0.31 3.68
C THR A 149 1.15 -0.59 3.65
N ASP A 150 1.32 -1.88 3.94
CA ASP A 150 0.18 -2.78 4.13
C ASP A 150 0.36 -3.67 5.37
N THR A 151 -0.20 -3.22 6.49
CA THR A 151 -0.17 -3.96 7.76
C THR A 151 -0.93 -5.29 7.65
N TYR A 152 -1.84 -5.44 6.68
CA TYR A 152 -2.52 -6.72 6.42
C TYR A 152 -1.54 -7.81 5.97
N ALA A 153 -0.44 -7.43 5.30
CA ALA A 153 0.60 -8.36 4.84
C ALA A 153 1.70 -8.62 5.88
N ALA A 154 1.59 -8.04 7.07
CA ALA A 154 2.55 -8.21 8.15
C ALA A 154 2.41 -9.59 8.83
N GLU A 155 3.52 -10.10 9.39
CA GLU A 155 3.48 -11.31 10.22
C GLU A 155 2.71 -11.10 11.53
N GLN A 156 2.78 -9.90 12.11
CA GLN A 156 2.10 -9.54 13.36
C GLN A 156 1.33 -8.22 13.19
N PRO A 157 0.20 -8.22 12.45
CA PRO A 157 -0.50 -6.99 12.05
C PRO A 157 -0.82 -6.04 13.20
N VAL A 158 -1.41 -6.56 14.28
CA VAL A 158 -1.83 -5.74 15.43
C VAL A 158 -0.63 -5.11 16.15
N ARG A 159 0.48 -5.85 16.28
CA ARG A 159 1.70 -5.34 16.90
C ARG A 159 2.36 -4.26 16.03
N GLU A 160 2.43 -4.49 14.72
CA GLU A 160 2.96 -3.50 13.80
C GLU A 160 2.11 -2.23 13.78
N LEU A 161 0.78 -2.36 13.88
CA LEU A 161 -0.12 -1.21 13.97
C LEU A 161 0.21 -0.31 15.17
N GLY A 162 0.50 -0.91 16.35
CA GLY A 162 0.97 -0.18 17.51
C GLY A 162 2.31 0.52 17.29
N ALA A 163 3.30 -0.19 16.74
CA ALA A 163 4.61 0.40 16.42
C ALA A 163 4.52 1.55 15.41
N ARG A 164 3.60 1.45 14.44
CA ARG A 164 3.32 2.51 13.47
C ARG A 164 2.68 3.74 14.11
N ALA A 165 1.84 3.55 15.12
CA ALA A 165 1.27 4.65 15.88
C ALA A 165 2.38 5.48 16.57
N ASP A 166 3.38 4.80 17.14
CA ASP A 166 4.52 5.44 17.79
C ASP A 166 5.44 6.18 16.80
N ALA A 167 5.57 5.68 15.57
CA ALA A 167 6.47 6.20 14.54
C ALA A 167 5.79 7.11 13.49
N TYR A 168 4.49 7.38 13.63
CA TYR A 168 3.70 8.07 12.59
C TYR A 168 4.29 9.44 12.22
N THR A 169 4.48 9.64 10.90
CA THR A 169 4.86 10.91 10.30
C THR A 169 3.83 11.34 9.25
N PRO A 170 3.49 12.65 9.11
CA PRO A 170 2.60 13.12 8.05
C PRO A 170 3.04 12.61 6.66
N GLY A 171 2.10 12.06 5.91
CA GLY A 171 2.35 11.38 4.63
C GLY A 171 2.42 9.85 4.74
N ASP A 172 2.47 9.29 5.94
CA ASP A 172 2.31 7.84 6.17
C ASP A 172 0.84 7.43 6.05
N THR A 173 0.60 6.29 5.41
CA THR A 173 -0.72 5.66 5.27
C THR A 173 -0.56 4.15 5.19
N ASP A 174 -1.65 3.42 5.43
CA ASP A 174 -1.68 1.97 5.35
C ASP A 174 -2.84 1.49 4.50
N LEU A 175 -2.63 0.51 3.61
CA LEU A 175 -3.69 -0.03 2.77
C LEU A 175 -4.81 -0.69 3.58
N SER A 176 -4.57 -1.13 4.82
CA SER A 176 -5.63 -1.57 5.73
C SER A 176 -6.63 -0.46 6.06
N TRP A 177 -6.19 0.80 6.07
CA TRP A 177 -7.06 1.97 6.23
C TRP A 177 -7.86 2.25 4.95
N THR A 178 -7.20 2.17 3.80
CA THR A 178 -7.83 2.32 2.47
C THR A 178 -8.90 1.25 2.23
N ARG A 179 -8.65 0.02 2.68
CA ARG A 179 -9.58 -1.13 2.58
C ARG A 179 -10.94 -0.83 3.21
N ILE A 180 -10.98 0.01 4.24
CA ILE A 180 -12.21 0.35 4.97
C ILE A 180 -12.81 1.70 4.55
N THR A 181 -12.28 2.38 3.54
CA THR A 181 -12.90 3.62 3.02
C THR A 181 -14.39 3.44 2.67
N PRO A 182 -14.83 2.35 2.00
CA PRO A 182 -16.25 2.13 1.73
C PRO A 182 -17.08 1.92 3.00
N TRP A 183 -16.55 1.19 3.98
CA TRP A 183 -17.19 0.96 5.28
C TRP A 183 -17.37 2.28 6.05
N ARG A 184 -16.30 3.06 6.18
CA ARG A 184 -16.33 4.38 6.83
C ARG A 184 -17.36 5.31 6.17
N SER A 185 -17.35 5.36 4.83
CA SER A 185 -18.28 6.19 4.06
C SER A 185 -19.74 5.79 4.28
N MET A 186 -20.03 4.48 4.29
CA MET A 186 -21.38 3.96 4.49
C MET A 186 -21.89 4.19 5.92
N LEU A 187 -21.04 4.00 6.92
CA LEU A 187 -21.38 4.24 8.32
C LEU A 187 -21.66 5.72 8.60
N ALA A 188 -20.81 6.62 8.07
CA ALA A 188 -21.04 8.06 8.15
C ALA A 188 -22.38 8.44 7.49
N ALA A 189 -22.62 7.96 6.26
CA ALA A 189 -23.87 8.22 5.54
C ALA A 189 -25.11 7.62 6.23
N ALA A 190 -24.98 6.52 6.98
CA ALA A 190 -26.07 5.96 7.77
C ALA A 190 -26.41 6.83 8.98
N LEU A 191 -25.40 7.37 9.67
CA LEU A 191 -25.60 8.30 10.79
C LEU A 191 -26.20 9.63 10.33
N ASP A 192 -25.86 10.12 9.13
CA ASP A 192 -26.45 11.35 8.57
C ASP A 192 -27.96 11.24 8.29
N GLN A 193 -28.49 10.02 8.21
CA GLN A 193 -29.92 9.78 7.91
C GLN A 193 -30.82 9.78 9.15
N VAL A 194 -30.25 9.63 10.35
CA VAL A 194 -31.01 9.49 11.59
C VAL A 194 -30.42 10.37 12.67
N THR A 195 -31.22 11.29 13.20
CA THR A 195 -30.84 12.01 14.43
C THR A 195 -30.92 11.07 15.61
N CYS A 196 -29.77 10.60 16.09
CA CYS A 196 -29.66 9.68 17.21
C CYS A 196 -28.36 9.93 17.98
N GLU A 197 -28.34 9.49 19.24
CA GLU A 197 -27.11 9.39 20.03
C GLU A 197 -26.62 7.94 19.95
N VAL A 198 -25.37 7.75 19.50
CA VAL A 198 -24.73 6.44 19.53
C VAL A 198 -24.22 6.19 20.95
N THR A 199 -24.45 4.99 21.48
CA THR A 199 -24.11 4.62 22.86
C THR A 199 -23.03 3.55 22.95
N ALA A 200 -22.95 2.68 21.94
CA ALA A 200 -21.92 1.66 21.82
C ALA A 200 -21.81 1.19 20.37
N VAL A 201 -20.66 0.63 20.02
CA VAL A 201 -20.42 0.00 18.71
C VAL A 201 -19.83 -1.39 18.90
N GLU A 202 -20.20 -2.31 18.02
CA GLU A 202 -19.56 -3.60 17.84
C GLU A 202 -19.02 -3.71 16.43
N VAL A 203 -17.74 -4.06 16.30
CA VAL A 203 -17.04 -4.31 15.03
C VAL A 203 -16.69 -5.79 14.98
N GLU A 204 -17.17 -6.48 13.96
CA GLU A 204 -17.03 -7.92 13.80
C GLU A 204 -16.18 -8.25 12.56
N GLY A 205 -15.19 -9.12 12.73
CA GLY A 205 -14.33 -9.55 11.64
C GLY A 205 -13.35 -10.65 12.03
N GLU A 206 -12.52 -11.03 11.07
CA GLU A 206 -11.46 -12.02 11.25
C GLU A 206 -10.46 -11.63 12.34
N GLU A 207 -9.92 -12.64 13.02
CA GLU A 207 -8.91 -12.45 14.06
C GLU A 207 -7.67 -11.73 13.52
N PHE A 208 -7.11 -10.82 14.33
CA PHE A 208 -5.91 -10.03 14.02
C PHE A 208 -5.99 -9.18 12.75
N ASN A 209 -7.19 -8.90 12.23
CA ASN A 209 -7.36 -8.09 11.04
C ASN A 209 -7.14 -6.59 11.34
N PRO A 210 -6.10 -5.94 10.78
CA PRO A 210 -5.78 -4.55 11.09
C PRO A 210 -6.85 -3.56 10.60
N SER A 211 -7.63 -3.93 9.57
CA SER A 211 -8.76 -3.11 9.10
C SER A 211 -9.87 -3.05 10.14
N CYS A 212 -10.11 -4.14 10.89
CA CYS A 212 -11.10 -4.17 11.96
C CYS A 212 -10.65 -3.31 13.15
N GLU A 213 -9.38 -3.41 13.54
CA GLU A 213 -8.80 -2.57 14.59
C GLU A 213 -8.85 -1.09 14.21
N LEU A 214 -8.41 -0.72 13.01
CA LEU A 214 -8.45 0.66 12.51
C LEU A 214 -9.87 1.23 12.48
N LEU A 215 -10.86 0.44 12.05
CA LEU A 215 -12.25 0.89 12.02
C LEU A 215 -12.80 1.09 13.44
N ALA A 216 -12.48 0.16 14.36
CA ALA A 216 -12.88 0.26 15.75
C ALA A 216 -12.26 1.49 16.43
N MET A 217 -10.96 1.75 16.22
CA MET A 217 -10.27 2.94 16.73
C MET A 217 -10.88 4.23 16.18
N TRP A 218 -11.17 4.29 14.88
CA TRP A 218 -11.80 5.46 14.27
C TRP A 218 -13.19 5.74 14.84
N LEU A 219 -14.03 4.72 15.00
CA LEU A 219 -15.38 4.87 15.58
C LEU A 219 -15.30 5.29 17.05
N ALA A 220 -14.39 4.69 17.82
CA ALA A 220 -14.18 5.05 19.23
C ALA A 220 -13.72 6.51 19.37
N ASP A 221 -12.76 6.94 18.55
CA ASP A 221 -12.21 8.30 18.55
C ASP A 221 -13.25 9.35 18.13
N ARG A 222 -14.03 9.06 17.08
CA ARG A 222 -14.98 10.04 16.51
C ARG A 222 -16.29 10.15 17.26
N LEU A 223 -16.78 9.04 17.83
CA LEU A 223 -18.06 9.01 18.54
C LEU A 223 -17.90 9.15 20.06
N ASP A 224 -16.70 8.94 20.61
CA ASP A 224 -16.44 8.94 22.06
C ASP A 224 -17.31 7.91 22.81
N VAL A 225 -17.49 6.73 22.21
CA VAL A 225 -18.30 5.62 22.74
C VAL A 225 -17.50 4.31 22.84
N PRO A 226 -17.85 3.40 23.77
CA PRO A 226 -17.23 2.09 23.82
C PRO A 226 -17.43 1.30 22.54
N VAL A 227 -16.32 0.77 22.02
CA VAL A 227 -16.30 -0.12 20.85
C VAL A 227 -15.84 -1.52 21.28
N LYS A 228 -16.70 -2.50 21.09
CA LYS A 228 -16.43 -3.92 21.27
C LYS A 228 -15.94 -4.51 19.94
N ARG A 229 -14.96 -5.41 20.01
CA ARG A 229 -14.52 -6.23 18.88
C ARG A 229 -15.03 -7.65 19.06
N SER A 230 -15.52 -8.24 17.98
CA SER A 230 -16.05 -9.60 17.96
C SER A 230 -15.45 -10.38 16.79
N LEU A 231 -15.24 -11.68 16.99
CA LEU A 231 -14.65 -12.55 15.97
C LEU A 231 -15.72 -13.09 15.06
N SER A 232 -15.46 -13.09 13.75
CA SER A 232 -16.24 -13.81 12.75
C SER A 232 -15.37 -14.83 12.02
N SER A 233 -16.02 -15.79 11.36
CA SER A 233 -15.35 -16.72 10.44
C SER A 233 -14.85 -16.03 9.15
N GLY A 234 -15.09 -14.72 9.00
CA GLY A 234 -14.59 -13.93 7.90
C GLY A 234 -15.29 -14.20 6.56
N PRO A 235 -14.70 -13.72 5.45
CA PRO A 235 -13.35 -13.14 5.39
C PRO A 235 -13.28 -11.65 5.75
N GLY A 236 -12.23 -11.26 6.48
CA GLY A 236 -11.98 -9.86 6.84
C GLY A 236 -13.07 -9.25 7.74
N LEU A 237 -13.41 -7.97 7.50
CA LEU A 237 -14.49 -7.27 8.22
C LEU A 237 -15.86 -7.75 7.72
N THR A 238 -16.72 -8.20 8.64
CA THR A 238 -18.02 -8.80 8.32
C THR A 238 -19.20 -7.97 8.80
N SER A 239 -19.13 -7.33 9.97
CA SER A 239 -20.28 -6.59 10.50
C SER A 239 -19.87 -5.38 11.31
N VAL A 240 -20.69 -4.33 11.28
CA VAL A 240 -20.63 -3.21 12.23
C VAL A 240 -22.02 -2.94 12.74
N ARG A 241 -22.19 -2.94 14.06
CA ARG A 241 -23.46 -2.70 14.74
C ARG A 241 -23.31 -1.52 15.70
N MET A 242 -24.12 -0.49 15.51
CA MET A 242 -24.15 0.69 16.38
C MET A 242 -25.46 0.69 17.17
N ALA A 243 -25.36 0.70 18.49
CA ALA A 243 -26.50 0.87 19.38
C ALA A 243 -26.81 2.37 19.52
N THR A 244 -28.00 2.78 19.13
CA THR A 244 -28.41 4.20 19.17
C THR A 244 -29.69 4.41 19.97
N SER A 245 -29.94 5.65 20.39
CA SER A 245 -31.20 6.06 21.03
C SER A 245 -32.46 5.78 20.19
N SER A 246 -32.30 5.64 18.88
CA SER A 246 -33.40 5.47 17.91
C SER A 246 -33.49 4.04 17.37
N GLY A 247 -32.75 3.09 17.95
CA GLY A 247 -32.64 1.70 17.52
C GLY A 247 -31.28 1.37 16.87
N PRO A 248 -31.00 0.11 16.58
CA PRO A 248 -29.71 -0.29 16.03
C PRO A 248 -29.53 0.18 14.58
N ILE A 249 -28.29 0.53 14.23
CA ILE A 249 -27.83 0.64 12.85
C ILE A 249 -26.86 -0.51 12.61
N VAL A 250 -27.11 -1.31 11.57
CA VAL A 250 -26.34 -2.52 11.28
C VAL A 250 -25.87 -2.46 9.84
N LEU A 251 -24.57 -2.66 9.62
CA LEU A 251 -24.00 -2.86 8.30
C LEU A 251 -23.35 -4.23 8.29
N ASP A 252 -24.00 -5.18 7.62
CA ASP A 252 -23.63 -6.60 7.66
C ASP A 252 -23.27 -7.12 6.26
N ARG A 253 -22.11 -7.75 6.13
CA ARG A 253 -21.57 -8.32 4.89
C ARG A 253 -21.16 -9.77 5.13
N ALA A 254 -22.15 -10.65 5.21
CA ALA A 254 -21.94 -12.08 5.46
C ALA A 254 -21.14 -12.82 4.36
N ASP A 255 -21.24 -12.41 3.08
CA ASP A 255 -20.70 -13.17 1.93
C ASP A 255 -19.48 -12.51 1.24
N GLY A 256 -19.00 -11.38 1.76
CA GLY A 256 -17.84 -10.65 1.23
C GLY A 256 -18.10 -9.79 -0.02
N SER A 257 -19.33 -9.70 -0.51
CA SER A 257 -19.67 -8.86 -1.68
C SER A 257 -20.76 -7.82 -1.38
N LEU A 258 -21.97 -8.27 -1.09
CA LEU A 258 -23.13 -7.42 -0.86
C LEU A 258 -23.33 -7.26 0.64
N ALA A 259 -23.34 -6.01 1.10
CA ALA A 259 -23.70 -5.70 2.47
C ALA A 259 -25.18 -5.31 2.56
N THR A 260 -25.78 -5.61 3.70
CA THR A 260 -27.11 -5.14 4.08
C THR A 260 -26.96 -4.03 5.11
N LEU A 261 -27.42 -2.83 4.77
CA LEU A 261 -27.59 -1.73 5.71
C LEU A 261 -29.02 -1.79 6.27
N SER A 262 -29.13 -2.01 7.58
CA SER A 262 -30.38 -2.00 8.33
C SER A 262 -30.40 -0.82 9.30
N ILE A 263 -31.45 -0.02 9.24
CA ILE A 263 -31.69 1.12 10.13
C ILE A 263 -33.11 0.96 10.66
N GLN A 264 -33.27 1.02 11.99
CA GLN A 264 -34.58 0.86 12.62
C GLN A 264 -35.64 1.79 12.01
N GLY A 265 -36.77 1.22 11.59
CA GLY A 265 -37.88 1.96 10.99
C GLY A 265 -37.70 2.32 9.51
N GLN A 266 -36.62 1.84 8.86
CA GLN A 266 -36.38 2.00 7.43
C GLN A 266 -36.24 0.61 6.78
N PRO A 267 -36.56 0.48 5.47
CA PRO A 267 -36.32 -0.77 4.76
C PRO A 267 -34.82 -1.04 4.65
N ASP A 268 -34.45 -2.31 4.77
CA ASP A 268 -33.08 -2.77 4.55
C ASP A 268 -32.62 -2.45 3.13
N ARG A 269 -31.35 -2.08 2.99
CA ARG A 269 -30.76 -1.69 1.71
C ARG A 269 -29.55 -2.52 1.41
N ALA A 270 -29.52 -3.06 0.19
CA ALA A 270 -28.32 -3.64 -0.36
C ALA A 270 -27.30 -2.54 -0.72
N VAL A 271 -26.06 -2.72 -0.27
CA VAL A 271 -24.95 -1.81 -0.50
C VAL A 271 -23.77 -2.61 -1.07
N ALA A 272 -23.17 -2.09 -2.13
CA ALA A 272 -21.95 -2.66 -2.67
C ALA A 272 -20.77 -2.37 -1.71
N LEU A 273 -20.32 -3.40 -0.98
CA LEU A 273 -19.12 -3.37 -0.15
C LEU A 273 -18.20 -4.51 -0.57
N ASN A 274 -17.92 -4.59 -1.86
CA ASN A 274 -17.02 -5.60 -2.41
C ASN A 274 -15.63 -5.49 -1.78
N ARG A 275 -14.97 -6.63 -1.60
CA ARG A 275 -13.54 -6.64 -1.28
C ARG A 275 -12.76 -6.07 -2.47
N ARG A 276 -11.89 -5.13 -2.16
CA ARG A 276 -11.09 -4.40 -3.14
C ARG A 276 -9.73 -5.05 -3.29
N ASP A 277 -9.26 -5.15 -4.53
CA ASP A 277 -7.93 -5.64 -4.82
C ASP A 277 -6.86 -4.57 -4.54
N THR A 278 -5.59 -4.95 -4.60
CA THR A 278 -4.48 -4.06 -4.33
C THR A 278 -4.37 -2.91 -5.36
N ALA A 279 -4.81 -3.12 -6.60
CA ALA A 279 -4.76 -2.10 -7.65
C ALA A 279 -5.74 -0.95 -7.36
N GLU A 280 -6.96 -1.27 -6.94
CA GLU A 280 -7.95 -0.27 -6.54
C GLU A 280 -7.51 0.54 -5.32
N LEU A 281 -6.82 -0.10 -4.38
CA LEU A 281 -6.39 0.54 -3.15
C LEU A 281 -5.20 1.46 -3.40
N ILE A 282 -4.20 1.00 -4.14
CA ILE A 282 -3.09 1.88 -4.49
C ILE A 282 -3.57 3.02 -5.39
N ALA A 283 -4.49 2.79 -6.33
CA ALA A 283 -5.09 3.86 -7.12
C ALA A 283 -5.77 4.91 -6.24
N GLU A 284 -6.50 4.51 -5.20
CA GLU A 284 -7.09 5.45 -4.24
C GLU A 284 -6.04 6.28 -3.50
N GLU A 285 -4.97 5.66 -3.00
CA GLU A 285 -3.88 6.36 -2.31
C GLU A 285 -3.12 7.34 -3.21
N LEU A 286 -3.12 7.12 -4.54
CA LEU A 286 -2.51 8.03 -5.51
C LEU A 286 -3.40 9.23 -5.89
N ARG A 287 -4.70 9.23 -5.55
CA ARG A 287 -5.61 10.36 -5.83
C ARG A 287 -5.40 11.56 -4.91
N ARG A 288 -4.92 11.34 -3.69
CA ARG A 288 -4.67 12.40 -2.70
C ARG A 288 -3.39 12.11 -1.95
N LEU A 289 -2.38 12.97 -2.16
CA LEU A 289 -1.05 12.79 -1.58
C LEU A 289 -0.85 13.54 -0.26
N ASP A 290 -1.79 14.41 0.11
CA ASP A 290 -1.76 15.12 1.40
C ASP A 290 -1.81 14.14 2.58
N PRO A 291 -1.31 14.53 3.76
CA PRO A 291 -1.50 13.77 4.99
C PRO A 291 -2.98 13.46 5.25
N ASP A 292 -3.27 12.22 5.67
CA ASP A 292 -4.60 11.83 6.13
C ASP A 292 -4.69 12.02 7.65
N ASP A 293 -5.25 13.15 8.08
CA ASP A 293 -5.41 13.47 9.50
C ASP A 293 -6.39 12.53 10.22
N THR A 294 -7.34 11.93 9.48
CA THR A 294 -8.30 10.97 10.07
C THR A 294 -7.63 9.63 10.34
N TYR A 295 -6.78 9.16 9.42
CA TYR A 295 -5.90 8.02 9.67
C TYR A 295 -4.98 8.30 10.87
N ALA A 296 -4.33 9.46 10.90
CA ALA A 296 -3.45 9.84 12.00
C ALA A 296 -4.17 9.82 13.36
N SER A 297 -5.40 10.35 13.41
CA SER A 297 -6.24 10.37 14.61
C SER A 297 -6.61 8.96 15.06
N ALA A 298 -7.11 8.14 14.13
CA ALA A 298 -7.51 6.75 14.42
C ALA A 298 -6.30 5.91 14.88
N LEU A 299 -5.14 6.08 14.26
CA LEU A 299 -3.92 5.37 14.62
C LEU A 299 -3.43 5.79 16.03
N ARG A 300 -3.47 7.09 16.35
CA ARG A 300 -3.08 7.64 17.67
C ARG A 300 -4.06 7.30 18.79
N PHE A 301 -5.30 6.90 18.48
CA PHE A 301 -6.21 6.39 19.49
C PHE A 301 -5.60 5.19 20.22
N GLY A 302 -4.94 4.30 19.45
CA GLY A 302 -4.20 3.15 19.97
C GLY A 302 -5.10 1.95 20.27
N VAL A 303 -4.63 0.76 19.88
CA VAL A 303 -5.39 -0.50 20.00
C VAL A 303 -5.63 -0.86 21.47
N GLU A 304 -4.75 -0.46 22.38
CA GLU A 304 -4.87 -0.76 23.82
C GLU A 304 -6.05 -0.04 24.49
N ARG A 305 -6.52 1.07 23.90
CA ARG A 305 -7.67 1.81 24.43
C ARG A 305 -9.00 1.15 24.06
N LEU A 306 -9.03 0.27 23.07
CA LEU A 306 -10.23 -0.49 22.73
C LEU A 306 -10.56 -1.48 23.86
N GLY A 307 -11.75 -1.35 24.45
CA GLY A 307 -12.23 -2.21 25.55
C GLY A 307 -11.84 -1.76 26.97
N SER A 308 -10.84 -0.89 27.10
CA SER A 308 -10.53 -0.20 28.36
C SER A 308 -11.53 0.95 28.50
N GLY A 309 -12.40 0.96 29.51
CA GLY A 309 -13.43 1.99 29.74
C GLY A 309 -12.91 3.40 30.04
N GLY A 310 -11.79 3.83 29.46
CA GLY A 310 -11.13 5.13 29.59
C GLY A 310 -11.82 6.27 28.82
N PHE A 311 -13.13 6.16 28.58
CA PHE A 311 -13.93 7.30 28.14
C PHE A 311 -14.00 8.31 29.28
N LYS A 312 -13.82 9.60 28.99
CA LYS A 312 -13.93 10.65 29.99
C LYS A 312 -15.38 10.75 30.42
N SER A 313 -15.78 9.96 31.43
CA SER A 313 -17.12 10.04 31.99
C SER A 313 -17.29 11.39 32.68
N GLY A 314 -17.85 12.36 31.98
CA GLY A 314 -18.60 13.44 32.61
C GLY A 314 -19.82 12.80 33.27
N SER A 315 -19.72 12.58 34.59
CA SER A 315 -20.79 12.20 35.53
C SER A 315 -22.19 12.05 34.93
N LEU A 316 -22.58 10.82 34.57
CA LEU A 316 -23.97 10.42 34.53
C LEU A 316 -24.17 9.15 35.35
N VAL A 317 -25.11 9.28 36.28
CA VAL A 317 -25.52 8.34 37.31
C VAL A 317 -26.04 7.05 36.67
N GLY A 318 -25.70 5.92 37.31
CA GLY A 318 -25.82 4.57 36.77
C GLY A 318 -27.20 4.17 36.24
N GLY A 319 -27.17 3.53 35.07
CA GLY A 319 -28.24 2.70 34.52
C GLY A 319 -27.66 1.34 34.17
N SER A 320 -28.27 0.29 34.72
CA SER A 320 -27.94 -1.13 34.59
C SER A 320 -27.63 -1.56 33.16
N ALA A 321 -26.57 -2.36 33.00
CA ALA A 321 -26.23 -3.08 31.78
C ALA A 321 -27.41 -3.96 31.32
N GLY A 322 -28.03 -3.57 30.21
CA GLY A 322 -28.97 -4.39 29.46
C GLY A 322 -28.17 -5.40 28.65
N GLY A 323 -28.14 -6.66 29.11
CA GLY A 323 -27.60 -7.78 28.36
C GLY A 323 -28.37 -7.97 27.04
N TRP A 324 -27.62 -8.22 25.98
CA TRP A 324 -28.16 -8.65 24.69
C TRP A 324 -28.86 -10.00 24.90
N ALA A 325 -30.19 -10.00 24.85
CA ALA A 325 -30.98 -11.21 24.93
C ALA A 325 -30.97 -11.90 23.55
N GLU A 326 -30.34 -13.07 23.48
CA GLU A 326 -30.58 -14.04 22.41
C GLU A 326 -32.01 -14.59 22.57
N GLY A 327 -32.86 -14.32 21.58
CA GLY A 327 -34.21 -14.87 21.49
C GLY A 327 -34.18 -16.28 20.90
N SER A 328 -34.63 -17.25 21.68
CA SER A 328 -34.72 -18.67 21.36
C SER A 328 -35.86 -19.02 20.40
N GLU A 329 -35.59 -20.01 19.54
CA GLU A 329 -36.37 -21.21 19.19
C GLU A 329 -37.90 -21.19 19.05
N GLY A 330 -38.35 -21.79 17.94
CA GLY A 330 -39.70 -22.34 17.74
C GLY A 330 -39.69 -23.66 16.95
N GLY A 331 -39.48 -24.78 17.66
CA GLY A 331 -40.31 -26.00 17.65
C GLY A 331 -40.51 -26.89 16.40
N ALA A 332 -39.88 -28.08 16.46
CA ALA A 332 -40.33 -29.45 16.11
C ALA A 332 -40.71 -29.81 14.65
N SER A 333 -40.37 -30.97 14.08
CA SER A 333 -40.35 -32.33 14.66
C SER A 333 -39.57 -33.37 13.84
N GLY A 334 -38.95 -34.35 14.51
CA GLY A 334 -39.10 -35.77 14.14
C GLY A 334 -37.87 -36.53 13.60
N GLY A 335 -37.33 -37.44 14.42
CA GLY A 335 -37.08 -38.81 13.95
C GLY A 335 -35.63 -39.31 13.80
N SER A 336 -35.13 -39.89 14.91
CA SER A 336 -34.46 -41.21 14.96
C SER A 336 -32.96 -41.38 14.64
N ALA A 337 -32.32 -42.04 15.62
CA ALA A 337 -31.21 -43.00 15.56
C ALA A 337 -29.75 -42.51 15.43
N ALA A 338 -29.05 -42.56 16.56
CA ALA A 338 -27.61 -42.82 16.64
C ALA A 338 -27.31 -44.32 16.36
N PRO A 339 -26.07 -44.74 16.08
CA PRO A 339 -25.04 -44.78 17.13
C PRO A 339 -23.62 -44.34 16.73
N ALA A 340 -23.03 -43.61 17.67
CA ALA A 340 -21.71 -43.73 18.31
C ALA A 340 -20.45 -44.38 17.64
N VAL A 341 -19.34 -43.69 17.96
CA VAL A 341 -17.94 -44.12 18.21
C VAL A 341 -16.95 -44.13 17.03
N GLY A 342 -15.87 -43.35 17.19
CA GLY A 342 -14.57 -43.68 16.59
C GLY A 342 -13.62 -42.50 16.40
N SER A 343 -12.85 -42.15 17.44
CA SER A 343 -11.74 -41.20 17.32
C SER A 343 -10.68 -41.67 16.32
N ARG A 344 -10.04 -40.75 15.60
CA ARG A 344 -8.57 -40.62 15.58
C ARG A 344 -8.11 -39.40 14.78
N ALA A 345 -7.22 -38.66 15.42
CA ALA A 345 -6.32 -37.70 14.79
C ALA A 345 -5.42 -38.40 13.75
N ALA A 346 -5.15 -37.74 12.64
CA ALA A 346 -3.89 -37.86 11.92
C ALA A 346 -3.68 -36.64 11.03
N ALA A 347 -2.56 -35.97 11.28
CA ALA A 347 -1.95 -34.99 10.41
C ALA A 347 -1.69 -35.57 9.01
N PHE A 348 -1.78 -34.74 7.98
CA PHE A 348 -1.15 -35.05 6.70
C PHE A 348 -0.46 -33.81 6.13
N ARG A 349 0.87 -33.92 6.03
CA ARG A 349 1.72 -33.11 5.16
C ARG A 349 1.54 -33.61 3.73
N ALA A 350 1.42 -32.69 2.77
CA ALA A 350 1.77 -32.94 1.37
C ALA A 350 2.39 -31.63 0.84
N GLY A 351 3.60 -31.58 0.28
CA GLY A 351 4.38 -32.62 -0.37
C GLY A 351 4.18 -32.54 -1.88
N VAL A 352 5.00 -31.71 -2.51
CA VAL A 352 5.12 -31.48 -3.96
C VAL A 352 5.48 -32.76 -4.72
N SER A 353 4.75 -33.01 -5.82
CA SER A 353 5.22 -33.59 -7.09
C SER A 353 4.01 -33.56 -8.04
N GLY A 354 4.03 -33.05 -9.28
CA GLY A 354 5.09 -33.12 -10.26
C GLY A 354 4.78 -34.26 -11.24
N ALA A 355 4.63 -33.89 -12.52
CA ALA A 355 4.58 -34.71 -13.73
C ALA A 355 3.23 -34.90 -14.41
N ALA A 356 3.32 -34.73 -15.73
CA ALA A 356 2.30 -34.58 -16.73
C ALA A 356 1.80 -35.94 -17.26
N GLU A 357 0.62 -35.94 -17.86
CA GLU A 357 0.34 -36.80 -19.01
C GLU A 357 -0.82 -36.23 -19.85
N SER A 358 -0.56 -36.19 -21.15
CA SER A 358 -1.46 -35.82 -22.23
C SER A 358 -2.41 -36.95 -22.58
N ALA A 359 -3.69 -36.65 -22.85
CA ALA A 359 -4.54 -37.48 -23.68
C ALA A 359 -5.53 -36.63 -24.49
N SER A 360 -5.66 -37.01 -25.76
CA SER A 360 -6.35 -36.36 -26.87
C SER A 360 -7.82 -36.79 -27.04
N SER A 361 -8.67 -35.89 -27.56
CA SER A 361 -9.77 -36.16 -28.52
C SER A 361 -10.40 -34.81 -28.89
N ALA A 362 -10.17 -34.22 -30.06
CA ALA A 362 -10.77 -34.49 -31.38
C ALA A 362 -12.15 -33.82 -31.60
N ASP A 363 -12.30 -33.31 -32.84
CA ASP A 363 -13.46 -32.73 -33.55
C ASP A 363 -13.83 -31.24 -33.34
N SER A 364 -14.08 -30.38 -34.36
CA SER A 364 -14.12 -30.50 -35.83
C SER A 364 -13.83 -29.14 -36.51
N ALA A 365 -13.54 -29.22 -37.81
CA ALA A 365 -13.08 -28.19 -38.75
C ALA A 365 -14.09 -27.10 -39.18
N ALA A 366 -13.56 -25.97 -39.69
CA ALA A 366 -13.84 -25.47 -41.05
C ALA A 366 -13.05 -24.18 -41.36
N GLY A 367 -12.45 -24.10 -42.56
CA GLY A 367 -12.10 -22.82 -43.22
C GLY A 367 -10.73 -22.78 -43.93
N ALA A 368 -10.75 -22.99 -45.24
CA ALA A 368 -9.67 -22.88 -46.24
C ALA A 368 -8.93 -21.50 -46.23
N SER A 369 -7.78 -21.24 -46.88
CA SER A 369 -7.23 -21.73 -48.15
C SER A 369 -5.75 -21.31 -48.31
N GLU A 370 -4.96 -22.11 -49.06
CA GLU A 370 -3.95 -21.74 -50.10
C GLU A 370 -2.80 -20.76 -49.76
N ALA A 371 -1.52 -20.92 -50.12
CA ALA A 371 -0.71 -21.84 -50.94
C ALA A 371 0.76 -21.68 -50.45
N GLY A 372 1.58 -22.71 -50.25
CA GLY A 372 2.36 -23.40 -51.31
C GLY A 372 3.31 -22.44 -52.04
N THR A 373 4.63 -22.41 -51.83
CA THR A 373 5.64 -23.38 -52.32
C THR A 373 7.01 -22.86 -51.80
N SER A 374 7.77 -23.56 -50.96
CA SER A 374 8.77 -24.61 -51.23
C SER A 374 10.14 -24.14 -51.80
N VAL A 375 11.18 -24.32 -50.96
CA VAL A 375 12.54 -24.86 -51.18
C VAL A 375 13.50 -24.18 -52.19
N THR A 376 14.67 -23.72 -51.73
CA THR A 376 15.98 -24.39 -51.95
C THR A 376 17.19 -23.59 -51.43
N SER A 377 18.14 -24.38 -50.96
CA SER A 377 19.51 -24.14 -50.51
C SER A 377 20.41 -23.31 -51.42
N GLY A 378 21.37 -22.59 -50.82
CA GLY A 378 22.52 -22.02 -51.53
C GLY A 378 23.66 -21.66 -50.57
N SER A 379 24.62 -22.57 -50.45
CA SER A 379 25.91 -22.41 -49.77
C SER A 379 26.79 -21.37 -50.46
N ALA A 380 27.49 -20.52 -49.68
CA ALA A 380 28.85 -20.08 -50.01
C ALA A 380 29.55 -19.51 -48.77
N ALA A 381 30.52 -20.26 -48.24
CA ALA A 381 31.59 -19.75 -47.41
C ALA A 381 32.59 -18.96 -48.27
N ARG A 382 33.09 -17.83 -47.76
CA ARG A 382 34.45 -17.37 -48.10
C ARG A 382 35.03 -16.53 -46.97
N ALA A 383 36.28 -16.83 -46.66
CA ALA A 383 37.06 -16.35 -45.55
C ALA A 383 38.04 -15.23 -45.96
N LEU A 384 38.57 -14.58 -44.92
CA LEU A 384 39.90 -13.95 -44.81
C LEU A 384 40.18 -12.61 -45.54
N GLU A 385 40.53 -11.59 -44.76
CA GLU A 385 41.86 -10.92 -44.65
C GLU A 385 41.67 -9.49 -44.08
N ALA A 386 42.18 -9.20 -42.87
CA ALA A 386 43.50 -8.63 -42.55
C ALA A 386 43.58 -7.10 -42.76
N GLY A 387 43.99 -6.39 -41.70
CA GLY A 387 44.09 -4.93 -41.63
C GLY A 387 45.20 -4.31 -42.49
N PRO A 388 45.49 -3.01 -42.31
CA PRO A 388 46.43 -2.67 -41.24
C PRO A 388 46.18 -1.35 -40.49
N SER A 389 46.94 -1.23 -39.40
CA SER A 389 47.25 -0.10 -38.55
C SER A 389 47.73 1.17 -39.27
N GLY A 390 47.42 2.33 -38.67
CA GLY A 390 48.07 3.61 -38.93
C GLY A 390 48.15 4.46 -37.64
N THR A 391 49.37 4.77 -37.24
CA THR A 391 49.84 5.53 -36.06
C THR A 391 50.04 7.03 -36.36
N GLY A 392 50.07 7.85 -35.30
CA GLY A 392 50.64 9.21 -35.25
C GLY A 392 49.59 10.33 -35.25
N ALA A 393 49.66 11.42 -34.47
CA ALA A 393 50.75 11.96 -33.67
C ALA A 393 50.19 12.90 -32.57
N SER A 394 51.05 13.11 -31.57
CA SER A 394 51.00 14.09 -30.49
C SER A 394 51.08 15.55 -30.96
N GLU A 395 50.48 16.46 -30.20
CA GLU A 395 51.05 17.81 -30.02
C GLU A 395 50.69 18.40 -28.65
N THR A 396 51.70 19.06 -28.09
CA THR A 396 51.83 19.65 -26.76
C THR A 396 51.81 21.17 -26.85
N GLY A 397 51.33 21.85 -25.80
CA GLY A 397 51.59 23.27 -25.51
C GLY A 397 50.67 23.75 -24.38
N ALA A 398 51.09 23.86 -23.11
CA ALA A 398 52.05 24.78 -22.46
C ALA A 398 51.41 26.09 -21.93
N SER A 399 51.36 26.16 -20.60
CA SER A 399 51.64 27.28 -19.68
C SER A 399 50.89 28.62 -19.77
N GLY A 400 50.39 29.05 -18.60
CA GLY A 400 50.11 30.44 -18.26
C GLY A 400 49.79 30.58 -16.76
N SER A 401 50.79 31.01 -15.99
CA SER A 401 50.79 31.27 -14.54
C SER A 401 50.39 32.71 -14.20
N GLY A 402 49.94 32.93 -12.95
CA GLY A 402 50.03 34.22 -12.24
C GLY A 402 48.75 34.61 -11.50
N ASP A 403 48.74 35.31 -10.37
CA ASP A 403 49.39 35.21 -9.05
C ASP A 403 48.51 36.07 -8.10
N SER A 404 48.60 35.81 -6.79
CA SER A 404 48.38 36.71 -5.63
C SER A 404 47.14 37.63 -5.47
N ASP A 405 46.39 37.46 -4.36
CA ASP A 405 46.32 38.35 -3.17
C ASP A 405 45.12 37.94 -2.27
N ALA A 406 45.29 37.47 -1.03
CA ALA A 406 45.60 38.20 0.21
C ALA A 406 44.48 39.16 0.67
N GLY A 407 43.86 38.85 1.82
CA GLY A 407 42.88 39.73 2.47
C GLY A 407 42.19 39.10 3.69
N ALA A 408 42.85 39.17 4.84
CA ALA A 408 42.33 38.80 6.15
C ALA A 408 41.45 39.91 6.77
N SER A 409 40.47 39.54 7.61
CA SER A 409 40.18 40.09 8.97
C SER A 409 38.74 39.72 9.38
N ALA A 410 38.54 38.97 10.47
CA ALA A 410 38.23 39.48 11.81
C ALA A 410 36.78 40.01 11.93
N THR A 411 35.89 39.27 12.59
CA THR A 411 35.44 39.49 14.00
C THR A 411 34.28 40.47 14.08
N GLU A 412 33.10 39.99 14.51
CA GLU A 412 32.34 40.52 15.65
C GLU A 412 30.92 39.94 15.69
N ALA A 413 30.61 39.26 16.79
CA ALA A 413 29.26 39.09 17.29
C ALA A 413 28.83 40.36 18.05
N PRO A 414 27.53 40.65 18.12
CA PRO A 414 26.88 40.83 19.43
C PRO A 414 25.61 39.97 19.51
N ALA A 415 25.40 39.22 20.58
CA ALA A 415 24.84 39.64 21.87
C ALA A 415 23.31 39.84 21.85
N GLU A 416 22.71 39.22 22.86
CA GLU A 416 21.30 38.93 23.08
C GLU A 416 20.40 40.17 23.20
N ALA A 417 19.14 40.02 22.80
CA ALA A 417 18.03 40.82 23.32
C ALA A 417 16.80 39.92 23.52
N SER A 418 16.55 39.62 24.79
CA SER A 418 15.33 39.02 25.32
C SER A 418 14.15 39.97 25.10
N ALA A 419 13.06 39.47 24.52
CA ALA A 419 11.76 40.12 24.52
C ALA A 419 10.69 39.08 24.89
N GLN A 420 10.17 39.27 26.09
CA GLN A 420 9.14 38.48 26.76
C GLN A 420 7.80 39.17 26.47
N GLU A 421 6.85 38.47 25.85
CA GLU A 421 5.46 38.93 25.68
C GLU A 421 4.46 37.86 26.15
N PRO A 422 3.24 38.28 26.55
CA PRO A 422 2.58 37.76 27.74
C PRO A 422 1.59 36.62 27.50
N ALA A 423 1.34 35.89 28.58
CA ALA A 423 0.34 34.83 28.71
C ALA A 423 -1.07 35.32 28.32
N LYS A 424 -1.71 34.60 27.39
CA LYS A 424 -3.15 34.70 27.13
C LYS A 424 -3.91 33.65 27.92
N GLU A 425 -4.86 34.18 28.65
CA GLU A 425 -5.90 33.60 29.49
C GLU A 425 -6.68 32.48 28.79
N ALA A 426 -6.85 31.36 29.49
CA ALA A 426 -7.57 30.18 29.00
C ALA A 426 -9.08 30.41 29.08
N ASP A 427 -9.71 30.56 27.92
CA ASP A 427 -11.16 30.64 27.79
C ASP A 427 -11.78 29.23 27.89
N LYS A 428 -12.73 29.04 28.81
CA LYS A 428 -13.43 27.77 29.04
C LYS A 428 -14.47 27.58 27.91
N ALA A 429 -14.14 26.74 26.93
CA ALA A 429 -15.09 26.35 25.90
C ALA A 429 -16.25 25.52 26.48
N ALA A 430 -17.48 25.93 26.15
CA ALA A 430 -18.73 25.22 26.41
C ALA A 430 -18.81 23.86 25.68
N PRO A 431 -19.61 22.89 26.16
CA PRO A 431 -19.72 21.58 25.52
C PRO A 431 -20.30 21.68 24.10
N ALA A 432 -19.69 20.95 23.17
CA ALA A 432 -20.03 20.97 21.75
C ALA A 432 -21.42 20.39 21.47
N THR A 433 -22.12 20.99 20.50
CA THR A 433 -23.46 20.59 20.09
C THR A 433 -23.46 19.36 19.15
N PRO A 434 -24.55 18.58 19.07
CA PRO A 434 -24.65 17.39 18.20
C PRO A 434 -24.32 17.64 16.71
N ALA A 435 -24.51 18.87 16.22
CA ALA A 435 -24.13 19.27 14.86
C ALA A 435 -22.61 19.34 14.62
N ASP A 436 -21.81 19.51 15.67
CA ASP A 436 -20.35 19.54 15.60
C ASP A 436 -19.74 18.12 15.53
N LEU A 437 -20.46 17.11 16.04
CA LEU A 437 -20.08 15.70 15.97
C LEU A 437 -20.26 15.12 14.56
N ALA A 438 -21.33 15.48 13.85
CA ALA A 438 -21.55 15.06 12.46
C ALA A 438 -20.47 15.61 11.50
N LYS A 439 -20.02 16.86 11.69
CA LYS A 439 -18.91 17.43 10.91
C LYS A 439 -17.57 16.76 11.20
N ARG A 440 -17.36 16.23 12.41
CA ARG A 440 -16.15 15.50 12.76
C ARG A 440 -16.11 14.12 12.12
N VAL A 441 -17.23 13.46 11.85
CA VAL A 441 -17.23 12.15 11.16
C VAL A 441 -17.02 12.30 9.64
N ALA A 442 -17.45 13.43 9.06
CA ALA A 442 -17.46 13.64 7.60
C ALA A 442 -16.21 14.32 6.99
N SER A 443 -15.27 14.86 7.79
CA SER A 443 -14.07 15.51 7.21
C SER A 443 -13.07 14.47 6.69
N LYS A 444 -13.05 14.31 5.36
CA LYS A 444 -12.07 13.52 4.58
C LYS A 444 -10.67 14.11 4.61
#